data_AF-A0A450Z366-F1
#
_entry.id   AF-A0A450Z366-F1
#
_cell.length_a   1.000
_cell.length_b   1.000
_cell.length_c   1.000
_cell.angle_alpha   90.00
_cell.angle_beta   90.00
_cell.angle_gamma   90.00
#
_symmetry.space_group_name_H-M   'P 1'
#
loop_
_entity.id
_entity.type
_entity.pdbx_description
1 polymer ?
#
loop_
_entity_poly.entity_id
_entity_poly.type
_entity_poly.pdbx_seq_one_letter_code
_entity_poly.pdbx_strand_id
1 'polypeptide(L)'
;EVLSLFKETDRYIQETGRQMQETDRQMRETDRRIRELERLTREQSKQISGIGNKFGYFTEGLALPSMERILTEQFGMTTIMPRARTR
;
A
#
# COMPACT_ATOMS: atom_id res chain seq x y z
N GLU A 1 -28.63 45.05 -29.74
CA GLU A 1 -28.66 44.62 -28.33
C GLU A 1 -28.87 43.11 -28.17
N VAL A 2 -29.93 42.51 -28.73
CA VAL A 2 -30.18 41.06 -28.63
C VAL A 2 -29.12 40.21 -29.39
N LEU A 3 -28.74 40.62 -30.61
CA LEU A 3 -27.75 39.88 -31.41
C LEU A 3 -26.34 39.88 -30.80
N SER A 4 -25.99 40.95 -30.08
CA SER A 4 -24.72 41.05 -29.33
C SER A 4 -24.74 40.15 -28.10
N LEU A 5 -25.89 40.02 -27.42
CA LEU A 5 -26.07 39.11 -26.30
C LEU A 5 -25.87 37.65 -26.73
N PHE A 6 -26.45 37.23 -27.86
CA PHE A 6 -26.24 35.87 -28.40
C PHE A 6 -24.76 35.57 -28.72
N LYS A 7 -24.03 36.53 -29.29
CA LYS A 7 -22.57 36.38 -29.55
C LYS A 7 -21.74 36.29 -28.26
N GLU A 8 -22.19 36.94 -27.19
CA GLU A 8 -21.54 36.85 -25.89
C GLU A 8 -21.82 35.50 -25.22
N THR A 9 -23.07 35.04 -25.25
CA THR A 9 -23.46 33.71 -24.77
C THR A 9 -22.72 32.59 -25.49
N ASP A 10 -22.58 32.66 -26.82
CA ASP A 10 -21.83 31.67 -27.60
C ASP A 10 -20.35 31.61 -27.20
N ARG A 11 -19.72 32.77 -26.99
CA ARG A 11 -18.34 32.85 -26.48
C ARG A 11 -18.20 32.23 -25.10
N TYR A 12 -19.13 32.52 -24.19
CA TYR A 12 -19.14 31.92 -22.85
C TYR A 12 -19.26 30.40 -22.91
N ILE A 13 -20.18 29.87 -23.72
CA ILE A 13 -20.36 28.41 -23.88
C ILE A 13 -19.09 27.76 -24.41
N GLN A 14 -18.43 28.38 -25.41
CA GLN A 14 -17.17 27.87 -25.94
C GLN A 14 -16.04 27.89 -24.90
N GLU A 15 -15.96 28.95 -24.09
CA GLU A 15 -14.97 29.06 -23.02
C GLU A 15 -15.20 28.01 -21.93
N THR A 16 -16.45 27.85 -21.48
CA THR A 16 -16.83 26.79 -20.53
C THR A 16 -16.53 25.41 -21.09
N GLY A 17 -16.82 25.15 -22.37
CA GLY A 17 -16.50 23.88 -23.02
C GLY A 17 -15.00 23.58 -23.01
N ARG A 18 -14.14 24.59 -23.22
CA ARG A 18 -12.68 24.44 -23.13
C ARG A 18 -12.22 24.18 -21.69
N GLN A 19 -12.79 24.90 -20.71
CA GLN A 19 -12.47 24.69 -19.30
C GLN A 19 -12.84 23.27 -18.85
N MET A 20 -14.02 22.77 -19.24
CA MET A 20 -14.43 21.40 -18.93
C MET A 20 -13.48 20.36 -19.52
N GLN A 21 -13.03 20.52 -20.77
CA GLN A 21 -12.05 19.61 -21.38
C GLN A 21 -10.71 19.63 -20.65
N GLU A 22 -10.29 20.79 -20.14
CA GLU A 22 -9.06 20.90 -19.36
C GLU A 22 -9.21 20.26 -17.97
N THR A 23 -10.35 20.45 -17.31
CA THR A 23 -10.68 19.76 -16.05
C THR A 23 -10.67 18.24 -16.25
N ASP A 24 -11.29 17.73 -17.32
CA ASP A 24 -11.28 16.29 -17.64
C ASP A 24 -9.86 15.75 -17.83
N ARG A 25 -8.96 16.51 -18.45
CA ARG A 25 -7.55 16.11 -18.60
C ARG A 25 -6.85 16.07 -17.25
N GLN A 26 -7.03 17.09 -16.41
CA GLN A 26 -6.44 17.14 -15.07
C GLN A 26 -6.95 16.02 -14.17
N MET A 27 -8.23 15.67 -14.25
CA MET A 27 -8.79 14.52 -13.54
C MET A 27 -8.14 13.22 -14.00
N ARG A 28 -8.00 13.00 -15.31
CA ARG A 28 -7.33 11.79 -15.84
C ARG A 28 -5.86 11.71 -15.42
N GLU A 29 -5.16 12.83 -15.35
CA GLU A 29 -3.78 12.87 -14.83
C GLU A 29 -3.74 12.54 -13.34
N THR A 30 -4.66 13.10 -12.56
CA THR A 30 -4.80 12.83 -11.12
C THR A 30 -5.05 11.34 -10.86
N ASP A 31 -5.95 10.71 -11.63
CA ASP A 31 -6.21 9.26 -11.56
C ASP A 31 -4.99 8.40 -11.88
N ARG A 32 -4.10 8.88 -12.77
CA ARG A 32 -2.84 8.17 -13.06
C ARG A 32 -1.88 8.27 -11.88
N ARG A 33 -1.73 9.47 -11.30
CA ARG A 33 -0.87 9.69 -10.12
C ARG A 33 -1.36 8.89 -8.91
N ILE A 34 -2.67 8.84 -8.67
CA ILE A 34 -3.26 8.02 -7.59
C ILE A 34 -2.92 6.54 -7.80
N ARG A 35 -3.09 6.00 -9.01
CA ARG A 35 -2.75 4.60 -9.32
C ARG A 35 -1.26 4.29 -9.14
N GLU A 36 -0.39 5.25 -9.42
CA GLU A 36 1.05 5.12 -9.17
C GLU A 36 1.36 5.10 -7.67
N LEU A 37 0.77 6.01 -6.90
CA LEU A 37 0.89 6.04 -5.44
C LEU A 37 0.42 4.74 -4.81
N GLU A 38 -0.71 4.19 -5.24
CA GLU A 38 -1.20 2.90 -4.76
C GLU A 38 -0.19 1.76 -4.98
N ARG A 39 0.49 1.75 -6.13
CA ARG A 39 1.51 0.73 -6.43
C ARG A 39 2.69 0.86 -5.48
N LEU A 40 3.18 2.10 -5.29
CA LEU A 40 4.27 2.39 -4.36
C LEU A 40 3.91 1.98 -2.93
N THR A 41 2.72 2.33 -2.45
CA THR A 41 2.25 1.96 -1.11
C THR A 41 2.16 0.44 -0.93
N ARG A 42 1.68 -0.29 -1.94
CA ARG A 42 1.65 -1.77 -1.89
C ARG A 42 3.05 -2.37 -1.82
N GLU A 43 3.99 -1.83 -2.58
CA GLU A 43 5.38 -2.29 -2.56
C GLU A 43 6.05 -2.03 -1.20
N GLN A 44 5.90 -0.83 -0.66
CA GLN A 44 6.38 -0.48 0.68
C GLN A 44 5.76 -1.40 1.75
N SER A 45 4.46 -1.67 1.67
CA SER A 45 3.78 -2.58 2.60
C SER A 45 4.36 -4.00 2.56
N LYS A 46 4.71 -4.51 1.37
CA LYS A 46 5.38 -5.80 1.23
C LYS A 46 6.77 -5.80 1.86
N GLN A 47 7.54 -4.73 1.67
CA GLN A 47 8.87 -4.61 2.28
C GLN A 47 8.80 -4.57 3.82
N ILE A 48 7.85 -3.81 4.37
CA ILE A 48 7.61 -3.74 5.82
C ILE A 48 7.16 -5.10 6.38
N SER A 49 6.27 -5.81 5.67
CA SER A 49 5.87 -7.17 6.05
C SER A 49 7.06 -8.14 6.05
N GLY A 50 7.95 -8.03 5.06
CA GLY A 50 9.20 -8.78 5.01
C GLY A 50 10.09 -8.53 6.22
N ILE A 51 10.16 -7.28 6.70
CA ILE A 51 10.90 -6.91 7.91
C ILE A 51 10.27 -7.56 9.16
N GLY A 52 8.94 -7.51 9.32
CA GLY A 52 8.26 -8.17 10.45
C GLY A 52 8.56 -9.67 10.53
N ASN A 53 8.56 -10.36 9.39
CA ASN A 53 8.95 -11.76 9.32
C ASN A 53 10.40 -11.98 9.77
N LYS A 54 11.35 -11.15 9.30
CA LYS A 54 12.76 -11.24 9.68
C LYS A 54 12.97 -11.02 11.18
N PHE A 55 12.27 -10.06 11.79
CA PHE A 55 12.33 -9.84 13.23
C PHE A 55 11.81 -11.05 14.01
N GLY A 56 10.72 -11.70 13.54
CA GLY A 56 10.24 -12.94 14.14
C GLY A 56 11.30 -14.05 14.09
N TYR A 57 11.89 -14.31 12.93
CA TYR A 57 13.00 -15.27 12.78
C TYR A 57 14.20 -14.94 13.68
N PHE A 58 14.58 -13.67 13.76
CA PHE A 58 15.72 -13.23 14.56
C PHE A 58 15.48 -13.45 16.06
N THR A 59 14.35 -13.00 16.59
CA THR A 59 14.00 -13.19 18.01
C THR A 59 13.86 -14.65 18.37
N GLU A 60 13.24 -15.45 17.51
CA GLU A 60 13.18 -16.91 17.71
C GLU A 60 14.58 -17.53 17.71
N GLY A 61 15.46 -17.13 16.78
CA GLY A 61 16.84 -17.62 16.74
C GLY A 61 17.65 -17.26 17.99
N LEU A 62 17.41 -16.09 18.58
CA LEU A 62 18.05 -15.68 19.84
C LEU A 62 17.50 -16.45 21.06
N ALA A 63 16.19 -16.72 21.08
CA ALA A 63 15.52 -17.36 22.21
C ALA A 63 15.58 -18.90 22.17
N LEU A 64 15.69 -19.51 20.99
CA LEU A 64 15.64 -20.96 20.82
C LEU A 64 16.73 -21.70 21.64
N PRO A 65 18.01 -21.27 21.65
CA PRO A 65 19.04 -21.99 22.40
C PRO A 65 18.81 -22.02 23.91
N SER A 66 18.24 -20.97 24.49
CA SER A 66 17.90 -20.96 25.92
C SER A 66 16.67 -21.82 26.21
N MET A 67 15.66 -21.77 25.34
CA MET A 67 14.45 -22.60 25.46
C MET A 67 14.75 -24.10 25.30
N GLU A 68 15.58 -24.49 24.33
CA GLU A 68 16.00 -25.89 24.13
C GLU A 68 16.69 -26.44 25.38
N ARG A 69 17.58 -25.64 25.97
CA ARG A 69 18.27 -25.99 27.21
C ARG A 69 17.29 -26.23 28.36
N ILE A 70 16.38 -25.30 28.59
CA ILE A 70 15.37 -25.39 29.66
C ILE A 70 14.49 -26.63 29.45
N LEU A 71 13.95 -26.83 28.25
CA LEU A 71 13.04 -27.93 27.94
C LEU A 71 13.71 -29.30 28.10
N THR A 72 14.98 -29.41 27.70
CA THR A 72 15.73 -30.67 27.81
C THR A 72 16.16 -30.94 29.25
N GLU A 73 16.81 -29.97 29.88
CA GLU A 73 17.48 -30.17 31.17
C GLU A 73 16.51 -30.13 32.36
N GLN A 74 15.49 -29.27 32.31
CA GLN A 74 14.58 -29.06 33.44
C GLN A 74 13.29 -29.87 33.29
N PHE A 75 12.81 -30.05 32.05
CA PHE A 75 11.53 -30.71 31.77
C PHE A 75 11.68 -32.10 31.14
N GLY A 76 12.90 -32.55 30.85
CA GLY A 76 13.16 -33.89 30.30
C GLY A 76 12.55 -34.13 28.92
N MET A 77 12.28 -33.07 28.16
CA MET A 77 11.73 -33.18 26.80
C MET A 77 12.75 -33.83 25.88
N THR A 78 12.34 -34.90 25.20
CA THR A 78 13.21 -35.65 24.26
C THR A 78 12.99 -35.25 22.80
N THR A 79 11.94 -34.50 22.51
CA THR A 79 11.60 -34.03 21.17
C THR A 79 11.13 -32.58 21.25
N ILE A 80 11.80 -31.71 20.50
CA ILE A 80 11.46 -30.29 20.39
C ILE A 80 11.35 -29.98 18.91
N MET A 81 10.20 -29.44 18.49
CA MET A 81 9.93 -29.10 17.09
C MET A 81 9.64 -27.60 16.96
N PRO A 82 10.68 -26.78 16.71
CA PRO A 82 10.48 -25.36 16.44
C PRO A 82 9.56 -25.17 15.25
N ARG A 83 8.62 -24.23 15.35
CA ARG A 83 7.70 -23.83 14.26
C ARG A 83 6.73 -24.92 13.77
N ALA A 84 6.36 -25.88 14.62
CA ALA A 84 5.26 -26.79 14.30
C ALA A 84 3.99 -25.99 13.95
N ARG A 85 3.43 -26.23 12.76
CA ARG A 85 2.15 -25.67 12.34
C ARG A 85 1.14 -26.80 12.22
N THR A 86 0.08 -26.72 13.01
CA THR A 86 -1.12 -27.55 12.82
C THR A 86 -2.05 -26.85 11.84
N ARG A 87 -2.72 -27.65 11.01
CA ARG A 87 -3.60 -27.20 9.94
C ARG A 87 -5.04 -27.10 10.41
#